data_AF-A0A8B6GKI9-F1
#
_entry.id   AF-A0A8B6GKI9-F1
#
_cell.length_a   1.000
_cell.length_b   1.000
_cell.length_c   1.000
_cell.angle_alpha   90.00
_cell.angle_beta   90.00
_cell.angle_gamma   90.00
#
_symmetry.space_group_name_H-M   'P 1'
#
loop_
_entity.id
_entity.type
_entity.pdbx_description
1 polymer ?
#
loop_
_entity_poly.entity_id
_entity_poly.type
_entity_poly.pdbx_seq_one_letter_code
_entity_poly.pdbx_strand_id
1 'polypeptide(L)'
;MAEVEKILNDRPITPVSDDPNDPSVLTPNMLLLMKSNSCIPSGIFKKTDIYARRWWKQVQYLANVFWRRWIREYLPTLQMRPKWQRPNTDIRKGDIVLVAEVNVQRGQWPLGRVTEVKVGRDGHVRSCVVKTHKSELVRPITKLCLLEGSDL
;
A
#
# COMPACT_ATOMS: atom_id res chain seq x y z
N MET A 1 5.50 19.54 -2.58
CA MET A 1 4.96 19.01 -3.84
C MET A 1 5.77 17.82 -4.32
N ALA A 2 7.07 17.97 -4.61
CA ALA A 2 7.93 16.86 -5.09
C ALA A 2 7.91 15.59 -4.22
N GLU A 3 7.80 15.72 -2.89
CA GLU A 3 7.73 14.54 -2.01
C GLU A 3 6.40 13.78 -2.12
N VAL A 4 5.29 14.48 -2.35
CA VAL A 4 3.96 13.86 -2.55
C VAL A 4 3.93 13.12 -3.88
N GLU A 5 4.42 13.76 -4.94
CA GLU A 5 4.57 13.16 -6.26
C GLU A 5 5.46 11.92 -6.21
N LYS A 6 6.62 12.02 -5.53
CA LYS A 6 7.50 10.89 -5.30
C LYS A 6 6.77 9.73 -4.61
N ILE A 7 6.02 9.99 -3.54
CA ILE A 7 5.24 8.97 -2.83
C ILE A 7 4.28 8.24 -3.77
N LEU A 8 3.54 8.99 -4.60
CA LEU A 8 2.59 8.41 -5.55
C LEU A 8 3.28 7.56 -6.61
N ASN A 9 4.41 8.03 -7.14
CA ASN A 9 5.16 7.36 -8.20
C ASN A 9 6.08 6.24 -7.67
N ASP A 10 6.33 6.16 -6.37
CA ASP A 10 6.98 5.01 -5.71
C ASP A 10 5.97 3.87 -5.45
N ARG A 11 4.71 3.98 -5.91
CA ARG A 11 3.73 2.90 -5.83
C ARG A 11 4.18 1.69 -6.65
N PRO A 12 4.21 0.49 -6.06
CA PRO A 12 4.49 -0.73 -6.80
C PRO A 12 3.47 -0.94 -7.93
N ILE A 13 3.98 -1.29 -9.11
CA ILE A 13 3.18 -1.72 -10.27
C ILE A 13 3.35 -3.21 -10.57
N THR A 14 4.38 -3.85 -10.03
CA THR A 14 4.59 -5.30 -10.10
C THR A 14 4.54 -5.90 -8.70
N PRO A 15 4.29 -7.22 -8.61
CA PRO A 15 4.37 -7.92 -7.34
C PRO A 15 5.83 -7.99 -6.87
N VAL A 16 6.01 -8.30 -5.58
CA VAL A 16 7.34 -8.62 -5.06
C VAL A 16 7.74 -9.96 -5.69
N SER A 17 8.90 -10.00 -6.33
CA SER A 17 9.43 -11.24 -6.90
C SER A 17 9.81 -12.22 -5.78
N ASP A 18 9.56 -13.50 -6.03
CA ASP A 18 9.98 -14.61 -5.15
C ASP A 18 11.48 -14.97 -5.36
N ASP A 19 12.16 -14.36 -6.36
CA ASP A 19 13.58 -14.57 -6.65
C ASP A 19 14.46 -13.83 -5.60
N PRO A 20 15.32 -14.55 -4.84
CA PRO A 20 16.24 -13.92 -3.90
C PRO A 20 17.23 -12.93 -4.54
N ASN A 21 17.48 -13.01 -5.85
CA ASN A 21 18.35 -12.08 -6.59
C ASN A 21 17.63 -10.83 -7.11
N ASP A 22 16.29 -10.79 -7.09
CA ASP A 22 15.51 -9.62 -7.47
C ASP A 22 14.46 -9.27 -6.39
N PRO A 23 14.87 -8.71 -5.25
CA PRO A 23 13.93 -8.32 -4.21
C PRO A 23 13.12 -7.06 -4.55
N SER A 24 13.31 -6.46 -5.74
CA SER A 24 12.86 -5.10 -6.03
C SER A 24 11.53 -5.07 -6.78
N VAL A 25 10.56 -4.32 -6.26
CA VAL A 25 9.30 -4.05 -6.96
C VAL A 25 9.51 -2.96 -8.00
N LEU A 26 8.95 -3.14 -9.20
CA LEU A 26 8.94 -2.09 -10.21
C LEU A 26 7.95 -1.00 -9.78
N THR A 27 8.36 0.26 -9.94
CA THR A 27 7.53 1.44 -9.63
C THR A 27 7.53 2.40 -10.83
N PRO A 28 6.50 3.24 -11.02
CA PRO A 28 6.49 4.28 -12.05
C PRO A 28 7.74 5.16 -12.00
N ASN A 29 8.23 5.50 -10.80
CA ASN A 29 9.45 6.27 -10.65
C ASN A 29 10.70 5.58 -11.21
N MET A 30 10.80 4.25 -11.11
CA MET A 30 11.91 3.52 -11.72
C MET A 30 11.90 3.65 -13.25
N LEU A 31 10.71 3.71 -13.86
CA LEU A 31 10.58 3.95 -15.30
C LEU A 31 10.90 5.40 -15.67
N LEU A 32 10.39 6.37 -14.90
CA LEU A 32 10.59 7.80 -15.16
C LEU A 32 12.03 8.25 -14.94
N LEU A 33 12.70 7.70 -13.92
CA LEU A 33 14.03 8.13 -13.49
C LEU A 33 15.14 7.16 -13.89
N MET A 34 14.78 5.98 -14.40
CA MET A 34 15.70 4.89 -14.78
C MET A 34 16.67 4.47 -13.65
N LYS A 35 16.30 4.69 -12.39
CA LYS A 35 17.12 4.36 -11.21
C LYS A 35 16.27 3.92 -10.04
N SER A 36 16.87 3.13 -9.14
CA SER A 36 16.27 2.82 -7.85
C SER A 36 16.21 4.09 -6.99
N ASN A 37 15.03 4.33 -6.41
CA ASN A 37 14.77 5.56 -5.68
C ASN A 37 15.22 5.42 -4.23
N SER A 38 16.23 6.20 -3.83
CA SER A 38 16.54 6.35 -2.40
C SER A 38 15.37 7.06 -1.71
N CYS A 39 14.79 6.38 -0.72
CA CYS A 39 13.83 6.99 0.18
C CYS A 39 14.61 7.72 1.28
N ILE A 40 14.33 9.01 1.47
CA ILE A 40 14.85 9.72 2.64
C ILE A 40 14.12 9.13 3.85
N PRO A 41 14.82 8.61 4.89
CA PRO A 41 14.18 8.02 6.04
C PRO A 41 13.16 8.99 6.64
N SER A 42 11.94 8.50 6.88
CA SER A 42 10.91 9.30 7.52
C SER A 42 11.33 9.62 8.95
N GLY A 43 11.82 10.83 9.19
CA GLY A 43 12.00 11.35 10.55
C GLY A 43 10.67 11.46 11.29
N ILE A 44 10.73 11.55 12.63
CA ILE A 44 9.55 11.80 13.46
C ILE A 44 9.25 13.31 13.39
N PHE A 45 8.21 13.69 12.64
CA PHE A 45 7.73 15.08 12.52
C PHE A 45 6.42 15.27 13.27
N LYS A 46 6.38 16.25 14.18
CA LYS A 46 5.25 16.54 15.08
C LYS A 46 4.39 17.68 14.53
N LYS A 47 3.15 17.80 15.02
CA LYS A 47 2.25 18.93 14.66
C LYS A 47 2.87 20.29 14.97
N THR A 48 3.71 20.37 16.01
CA THR A 48 4.46 21.58 16.38
C THR A 48 5.44 22.03 15.30
N ASP A 49 5.89 21.11 14.43
CA ASP A 49 6.81 21.44 13.33
C ASP A 49 6.15 22.30 12.24
N ILE A 50 4.81 22.43 12.21
CA ILE A 50 4.11 23.41 11.36
C ILE A 50 4.58 24.84 11.67
N TYR A 51 4.90 25.13 12.92
CA TYR A 51 5.36 26.45 13.35
C TYR A 51 6.88 26.53 13.46
N ALA A 52 7.61 25.50 13.03
CA ALA A 52 9.07 25.51 13.09
C ALA A 52 9.63 26.56 12.12
N ARG A 53 10.60 27.35 12.58
CA ARG A 53 11.38 28.28 11.72
C ARG A 53 12.15 27.55 10.60
N ARG A 54 12.29 26.22 10.71
CA ARG A 54 12.95 25.37 9.71
C ARG A 54 11.91 24.87 8.71
N TRP A 55 11.82 25.54 7.56
CA TRP A 55 10.92 25.21 6.46
C TRP A 55 10.88 23.72 6.09
N TRP A 56 12.04 23.06 6.05
CA TRP A 56 12.11 21.64 5.71
C TRP A 56 11.32 20.75 6.67
N LYS A 57 11.23 21.08 7.97
CA LYS A 57 10.42 20.31 8.94
C LYS A 57 8.92 20.48 8.69
N GLN A 58 8.49 21.68 8.30
CA GLN A 58 7.10 21.96 7.94
C GLN A 58 6.67 21.10 6.75
N VAL A 59 7.48 21.08 5.68
CA VAL A 59 7.22 20.29 4.47
C VAL A 59 7.12 18.79 4.80
N GLN A 60 8.05 18.29 5.61
CA GLN A 60 8.06 16.89 6.04
C GLN A 60 6.83 16.51 6.88
N TYR A 61 6.37 17.40 7.76
CA TYR A 61 5.12 17.19 8.49
C TYR A 61 3.91 17.14 7.55
N LEU A 62 3.83 18.06 6.58
CA LEU A 62 2.74 18.07 5.60
C LEU A 62 2.72 16.79 4.74
N ALA A 63 3.90 16.27 4.36
CA ALA A 63 4.00 14.98 3.68
C ALA A 63 3.48 13.81 4.54
N ASN A 64 3.71 13.83 5.87
CA ASN A 64 3.13 12.85 6.80
C ASN A 64 1.60 12.99 6.94
N VAL A 65 1.07 14.22 6.91
CA VAL A 65 -0.38 14.45 6.88
C VAL A 65 -0.98 13.89 5.60
N PHE A 66 -0.38 14.22 4.45
CA PHE A 66 -0.80 13.70 3.15
C PHE A 66 -0.83 12.17 3.15
N TRP A 67 0.26 11.50 3.55
CA TRP A 67 0.35 10.04 3.55
C TRP A 67 -0.74 9.36 4.39
N ARG A 68 -1.00 9.88 5.60
CA ARG A 68 -2.07 9.35 6.46
C ARG A 68 -3.46 9.51 5.83
N ARG A 69 -3.73 10.66 5.21
CA ARG A 69 -5.00 10.89 4.51
C ARG A 69 -5.11 10.01 3.27
N TRP A 70 -4.04 9.86 2.51
CA TRP A 70 -3.99 8.99 1.33
C TRP A 70 -4.35 7.54 1.68
N ILE A 71 -3.69 6.93 2.67
CA ILE A 71 -4.00 5.55 3.10
C ILE A 71 -5.43 5.43 3.62
N ARG A 72 -5.91 6.41 4.40
CA ARG A 72 -7.20 6.33 5.08
C ARG A 72 -8.39 6.63 4.17
N GLU A 73 -8.23 7.60 3.27
CA GLU A 73 -9.32 8.19 2.50
C GLU A 73 -9.29 7.71 1.04
N TYR A 74 -8.11 7.64 0.42
CA TYR A 74 -8.00 7.32 -1.02
C TYR A 74 -7.75 5.84 -1.29
N LEU A 75 -6.86 5.18 -0.55
CA LEU A 75 -6.57 3.76 -0.79
C LEU A 75 -7.84 2.89 -0.76
N PRO A 76 -8.83 3.10 0.14
CA PRO A 76 -10.08 2.34 0.12
C PRO A 76 -10.98 2.64 -1.09
N THR A 77 -10.84 3.78 -1.76
CA THR A 77 -11.63 4.08 -2.97
C THR A 77 -11.11 3.34 -4.20
N LEU A 78 -9.82 2.95 -4.21
CA LEU A 78 -9.27 2.06 -5.24
C LEU A 78 -9.92 0.66 -5.21
N GLN A 79 -10.44 0.25 -4.05
CA GLN A 79 -11.32 -0.91 -3.93
C GLN A 79 -12.73 -0.54 -4.39
N MET A 80 -12.94 -0.41 -5.70
CA MET A 80 -14.28 -0.31 -6.26
C MET A 80 -15.06 -1.59 -5.97
N ARG A 81 -15.98 -1.54 -5.01
CA ARG A 81 -17.01 -2.56 -4.80
C ARG A 81 -18.30 -2.05 -5.39
N PRO A 82 -18.70 -2.49 -6.60
CA PRO A 82 -19.97 -2.09 -7.15
C PRO A 82 -21.07 -2.52 -6.18
N LYS A 83 -21.84 -1.55 -5.69
CA LYS A 83 -23.03 -1.78 -4.89
C LYS A 83 -24.04 -2.49 -5.81
N TRP A 84 -24.25 -3.78 -5.56
CA TRP A 84 -25.40 -4.58 -6.03
C TRP A 84 -25.46 -5.02 -7.50
N GLN A 85 -24.69 -4.47 -8.44
CA GLN A 85 -24.97 -4.76 -9.87
C GLN A 85 -24.12 -5.87 -10.52
N ARG A 86 -23.00 -6.31 -9.92
CA ARG A 86 -22.20 -7.44 -10.45
C ARG A 86 -21.57 -8.24 -9.31
N PRO A 87 -21.54 -9.59 -9.37
CA PRO A 87 -20.70 -10.38 -8.48
C PRO A 87 -19.25 -9.92 -8.68
N ASN A 88 -18.63 -9.41 -7.62
CA ASN A 88 -17.21 -9.06 -7.65
C ASN A 88 -16.41 -10.36 -7.46
N THR A 89 -15.29 -10.49 -8.16
CA THR A 89 -14.39 -11.64 -7.96
C THR A 89 -13.88 -11.59 -6.53
N ASP A 90 -14.20 -12.63 -5.76
CA ASP A 90 -13.70 -12.77 -4.40
C ASP A 90 -12.17 -12.93 -4.42
N ILE A 91 -11.50 -12.33 -3.43
CA ILE A 91 -10.04 -12.44 -3.27
C ILE A 91 -9.66 -13.91 -3.13
N ARG A 92 -8.65 -14.34 -3.88
CA ARG A 92 -8.19 -15.73 -3.94
C ARG A 92 -6.85 -15.90 -3.26
N LYS A 93 -6.53 -17.16 -2.98
CA LYS A 93 -5.17 -17.54 -2.60
C LYS A 93 -4.22 -17.20 -3.76
N GLY A 94 -3.09 -16.59 -3.43
CA GLY A 94 -2.08 -16.15 -4.38
C GLY A 94 -2.20 -14.68 -4.81
N ASP A 95 -3.35 -14.03 -4.58
CA ASP A 95 -3.56 -12.63 -4.96
C ASP A 95 -2.56 -11.70 -4.25
N ILE A 96 -2.14 -10.67 -4.96
CA ILE A 96 -1.25 -9.64 -4.46
C ILE A 96 -2.08 -8.44 -4.05
N VAL A 97 -1.96 -8.06 -2.79
CA VAL A 97 -2.80 -7.04 -2.16
C VAL A 97 -1.96 -5.99 -1.44
N LEU A 98 -2.41 -4.74 -1.50
CA LEU A 98 -1.95 -3.66 -0.63
C LEU A 98 -2.76 -3.70 0.67
N VAL A 99 -2.06 -3.72 1.81
CA VAL A 99 -2.70 -3.73 3.13
C VAL A 99 -2.89 -2.29 3.62
N ALA A 100 -4.14 -1.86 3.79
CA ALA A 100 -4.48 -0.53 4.29
C ALA A 100 -4.21 -0.40 5.80
N GLU A 101 -2.94 -0.25 6.18
CA GLU A 101 -2.50 -0.08 7.57
C GLU A 101 -2.20 1.38 7.94
N VAL A 102 -2.70 1.79 9.10
CA VAL A 102 -2.60 3.19 9.58
C VAL A 102 -1.19 3.56 10.07
N ASN A 103 -0.38 2.56 10.46
CA ASN A 103 0.93 2.77 11.12
C ASN A 103 2.14 2.54 10.21
N VAL A 104 1.94 2.54 8.88
CA VAL A 104 3.03 2.35 7.93
C VAL A 104 3.78 3.66 7.72
N GLN A 105 5.11 3.59 7.78
CA GLN A 105 5.97 4.74 7.50
C GLN A 105 5.71 5.30 6.10
N ARG A 106 5.95 6.60 5.94
CA ARG A 106 5.71 7.29 4.66
C ARG A 106 6.51 6.65 3.53
N GLY A 107 5.83 6.38 2.41
CA GLY A 107 6.46 5.79 1.22
C GLY A 107 6.71 4.28 1.31
N GLN A 108 6.36 3.62 2.42
CA GLN A 108 6.33 2.16 2.46
C GLN A 108 4.98 1.66 1.95
N TRP A 109 5.00 0.89 0.88
CA TRP A 109 3.81 0.25 0.34
C TRP A 109 3.71 -1.16 0.93
N PRO A 110 2.78 -1.43 1.85
CA PRO A 110 2.66 -2.72 2.54
C PRO A 110 2.01 -3.74 1.59
N LEU A 111 2.82 -4.27 0.68
CA LEU A 111 2.44 -5.37 -0.18
C LEU A 111 2.41 -6.66 0.62
N GLY A 112 1.45 -7.52 0.27
CA GLY A 112 1.45 -8.89 0.73
C GLY A 112 0.73 -9.81 -0.25
N ARG A 113 1.03 -11.09 -0.12
CA ARG A 113 0.43 -12.17 -0.89
C ARG A 113 -0.57 -12.91 -0.03
N VAL A 114 -1.76 -13.18 -0.56
CA VAL A 114 -2.79 -13.92 0.14
C VAL A 114 -2.39 -15.40 0.24
N THR A 115 -2.18 -15.90 1.46
CA THR A 115 -1.81 -17.30 1.72
C THR A 115 -3.03 -18.17 1.99
N GLU A 116 -4.05 -17.60 2.63
CA GLU A 116 -5.29 -18.28 2.99
C GLU A 116 -6.48 -17.31 2.94
N VAL A 117 -7.65 -17.85 2.62
CA VAL A 117 -8.91 -17.11 2.47
C VAL A 117 -9.92 -17.68 3.46
N LYS A 118 -10.55 -16.81 4.26
CA LYS A 118 -11.57 -17.19 5.25
C LYS A 118 -12.95 -16.74 4.77
N VAL A 119 -13.76 -17.73 4.41
CA VAL A 119 -15.12 -17.57 3.90
C VAL A 119 -16.15 -17.54 5.04
N GLY A 120 -17.20 -16.75 4.84
CA GLY A 120 -18.38 -16.71 5.68
C GLY A 120 -19.36 -17.85 5.37
N ARG A 121 -20.46 -17.91 6.12
CA ARG A 121 -21.54 -18.90 5.91
C ARG A 121 -22.28 -18.71 4.58
N ASP A 122 -22.19 -17.51 4.02
CA ASP A 122 -22.75 -17.08 2.73
C ASP A 122 -21.85 -17.47 1.54
N GLY A 123 -20.71 -18.13 1.78
CA GLY A 123 -19.75 -18.51 0.73
C GLY A 123 -18.82 -17.40 0.27
N HIS A 124 -18.96 -16.19 0.82
CA HIS A 124 -18.14 -15.03 0.45
C HIS A 124 -16.94 -14.83 1.37
N VAL A 125 -15.86 -14.28 0.84
CA VAL A 125 -14.64 -14.00 1.60
C VAL A 125 -14.88 -12.82 2.55
N ARG A 126 -14.50 -12.95 3.82
CA ARG A 126 -14.58 -11.84 4.80
C ARG A 126 -13.23 -11.38 5.30
N SER A 127 -12.26 -12.29 5.35
CA SER A 127 -10.89 -11.99 5.76
C SER A 127 -9.91 -12.92 5.07
N CYS A 128 -8.68 -12.47 4.92
CA CYS A 128 -7.59 -13.25 4.35
C CYS A 128 -6.40 -13.24 5.30
N VAL A 129 -5.61 -14.31 5.25
CA VAL A 129 -4.25 -14.36 5.79
C VAL A 129 -3.32 -13.86 4.69
N VAL A 130 -2.51 -12.84 5.00
CA VAL A 130 -1.65 -12.14 4.05
C VAL A 130 -0.21 -12.21 4.56
N LYS A 131 0.66 -12.79 3.75
CA LYS A 131 2.10 -12.81 4.00
C LYS A 131 2.73 -11.54 3.43
N THR A 132 3.28 -10.72 4.31
CA THR A 132 4.10 -9.56 3.96
C THR A 132 5.59 -9.91 4.10
N HIS A 133 6.49 -9.03 3.65
CA HIS A 133 7.94 -9.21 3.84
C HIS A 133 8.38 -9.29 5.31
N LYS A 134 7.59 -8.74 6.25
CA LYS A 134 7.92 -8.71 7.69
C LYS A 134 7.23 -9.82 8.48
N SER A 135 5.97 -10.09 8.16
CA SER A 135 5.12 -10.97 8.96
C SER A 135 3.88 -11.43 8.20
N GLU A 136 3.22 -12.43 8.75
CA GLU A 136 1.91 -12.88 8.30
C GLU A 136 0.81 -12.22 9.14
N LEU A 137 -0.21 -11.69 8.48
CA LEU A 137 -1.26 -10.86 9.08
C LEU A 137 -2.64 -11.33 8.65
N VAL A 138 -3.56 -11.41 9.61
CA VAL A 138 -4.98 -11.62 9.32
C VAL A 138 -5.65 -10.25 9.15
N ARG A 139 -6.27 -10.03 7.98
CA ARG A 139 -6.90 -8.75 7.66
C ARG A 139 -8.28 -8.95 7.02
N PRO A 140 -9.28 -8.11 7.39
CA PRO A 140 -10.56 -8.13 6.71
C PRO A 140 -10.39 -7.62 5.27
N ILE A 141 -11.22 -8.12 4.36
CA ILE A 141 -11.12 -7.74 2.93
C ILE A 141 -11.32 -6.23 2.71
N THR A 142 -11.98 -5.52 3.62
CA THR A 142 -12.15 -4.05 3.56
C THR A 142 -10.85 -3.28 3.77
N LYS A 143 -9.80 -3.95 4.26
CA LYS A 143 -8.46 -3.41 4.45
C LYS A 143 -7.45 -3.94 3.44
N LEU A 144 -7.91 -4.68 2.43
CA LEU A 144 -7.07 -5.25 1.39
C LEU A 144 -7.46 -4.62 0.07
N CYS A 145 -6.48 -4.10 -0.66
CA CYS A 145 -6.68 -3.59 -2.01
C CYS A 145 -5.99 -4.51 -3.00
N LEU A 146 -6.77 -5.22 -3.81
CA LEU A 146 -6.25 -6.07 -4.89
C LEU A 146 -5.42 -5.24 -5.86
N LEU A 147 -4.18 -5.67 -6.09
CA LEU A 147 -3.26 -5.07 -7.04
C LEU A 147 -3.14 -5.94 -8.29
N GLU A 148 -2.99 -7.26 -8.10
CA GLU A 148 -2.89 -8.24 -9.16
C GLU A 148 -3.57 -9.54 -8.71
N GLY A 149 -4.43 -10.09 -9.57
CA GLY A 149 -5.09 -11.37 -9.33
C GLY A 149 -4.20 -12.53 -9.75
N SER A 150 -4.30 -13.67 -9.07
CA SER A 150 -3.52 -14.87 -9.38
C SER A 150 -3.92 -15.59 -10.68
N ASP A 151 -4.87 -15.05 -11.44
CA ASP A 151 -5.43 -15.64 -12.67
C ASP A 151 -4.69 -15.24 -13.97
N LEU A 152 -3.42 -14.83 -13.89
CA LEU A 152 -2.53 -14.61 -15.05
C LEU A 152 -1.57 -15.79 -15.26
#